data_AF-A0A3P6DRK8-F1
#
_entry.id   AF-A0A3P6DRK8-F1
#
_cell.length_a   1.000
_cell.length_b   1.000
_cell.length_c   1.000
_cell.angle_alpha   90.00
_cell.angle_beta   90.00
_cell.angle_gamma   90.00
#
_symmetry.space_group_name_H-M   'P 1'
#
loop_
_entity.id
_entity.type
_entity.pdbx_description
1 polymer ?
#
loop_
_entity_poly.entity_id
_entity_poly.type
_entity_poly.pdbx_seq_one_letter_code
_entity_poly.pdbx_strand_id
1 'polypeptide(L)'
;MQDSTGLNYVSVFKPMDEEPMPVNNPQQLPLSSDGQGLKRGTRVGEGAIREVAAYLLDHPKTGSRSLSKQVMGFAGVPPTAMVRSFHNSCCTKDAKVGSLQMFMKNNGSCEDIGPGAFPVEEVHNISVFDIRMANADRHAGNILTGKGKDGKTFLIPIDHGYCLPENFEDCTFEWLYWPQAKVPFSEDILNYVNSLDAEQDIALLRLNG
;
A
#
# COMPACT_ATOMS: atom_id res chain seq x y z
N MET A 1 -15.23 -1.02 -5.77
CA MET A 1 -16.26 -1.94 -6.29
C MET A 1 -17.15 -2.38 -5.14
N GLN A 2 -18.45 -2.53 -5.41
CA GLN A 2 -19.43 -2.99 -4.44
C GLN A 2 -19.71 -4.49 -4.62
N ASP A 3 -20.25 -5.14 -3.59
CA ASP A 3 -20.79 -6.49 -3.72
C ASP A 3 -22.01 -6.53 -4.66
N SER A 4 -22.55 -7.73 -4.91
CA SER A 4 -23.74 -7.92 -5.76
C SER A 4 -25.00 -7.23 -5.23
N THR A 5 -25.02 -6.80 -3.97
CA THR A 5 -26.14 -6.07 -3.37
C THR A 5 -26.04 -4.57 -3.59
N GLY A 6 -24.84 -4.06 -3.94
CA GLY A 6 -24.58 -2.62 -4.08
C GLY A 6 -24.49 -1.88 -2.74
N LEU A 7 -24.58 -2.58 -1.60
CA LEU A 7 -24.64 -1.95 -0.28
C LEU A 7 -23.27 -1.85 0.39
N ASN A 8 -22.36 -2.77 0.10
CA ASN A 8 -21.04 -2.82 0.73
C ASN A 8 -19.93 -2.66 -0.30
N TYR A 9 -18.92 -1.89 0.05
CA TYR A 9 -17.66 -1.88 -0.68
C TYR A 9 -16.85 -3.13 -0.34
N VAL A 10 -16.33 -3.80 -1.37
CA VAL A 10 -15.53 -5.04 -1.22
C VAL A 10 -14.09 -4.86 -1.68
N SER A 11 -13.83 -3.86 -2.52
CA SER A 11 -12.50 -3.59 -3.05
C SER A 11 -12.37 -2.18 -3.61
N VAL A 12 -11.13 -1.74 -3.79
CA VAL A 12 -10.74 -0.51 -4.45
C VAL A 12 -9.99 -0.92 -5.73
N PHE A 13 -10.49 -0.47 -6.88
CA PHE A 13 -9.86 -0.70 -8.17
C PHE A 13 -9.19 0.59 -8.64
N LYS A 14 -7.88 0.53 -8.92
CA LYS A 14 -7.08 1.65 -9.42
C LYS A 14 -6.57 1.30 -10.84
N PRO A 15 -7.26 1.75 -11.90
CA PRO A 15 -6.85 1.47 -13.26
C PRO A 15 -5.60 2.28 -13.66
N MET A 16 -4.66 1.62 -14.34
CA MET A 16 -3.35 2.20 -14.70
C MET A 16 -3.48 3.41 -15.63
N ASP A 17 -4.48 3.43 -16.51
CA ASP A 17 -4.70 4.51 -17.48
C ASP A 17 -5.32 5.77 -16.85
N GLU A 18 -5.81 5.70 -15.61
CA GLU A 18 -6.42 6.81 -14.86
C GLU A 18 -5.52 7.32 -13.72
N GLU A 19 -4.30 6.79 -13.57
CA GLU A 19 -3.30 7.30 -12.63
C GLU A 19 -2.98 8.79 -12.91
N PRO A 20 -2.17 9.50 -12.10
CA PRO A 20 -1.77 10.88 -12.42
C PRO A 20 -0.87 10.98 -13.66
N MET A 21 -1.27 11.81 -14.64
CA MET A 21 -0.54 12.12 -15.88
C MET A 21 -0.56 11.14 -17.10
N PRO A 22 -1.29 10.00 -17.14
CA PRO A 22 -1.72 9.35 -18.37
C PRO A 22 -2.96 10.01 -19.01
N VAL A 23 -3.27 9.55 -20.23
CA VAL A 23 -4.30 10.09 -21.13
C VAL A 23 -5.70 10.12 -20.53
N ASN A 24 -6.06 9.15 -19.69
CA ASN A 24 -7.41 9.02 -19.14
C ASN A 24 -7.50 9.50 -17.68
N ASN A 25 -6.53 10.31 -17.21
CA ASN A 25 -6.56 10.84 -15.85
C ASN A 25 -7.84 11.68 -15.61
N PRO A 26 -8.69 11.32 -14.62
CA PRO A 26 -9.97 12.01 -14.39
C PRO A 26 -9.79 13.44 -13.87
N GLN A 27 -8.63 13.76 -13.29
CA GLN A 27 -8.28 15.10 -12.82
C GLN A 27 -7.73 16.00 -13.94
N GLN A 28 -7.58 15.48 -15.17
CA GLN A 28 -7.06 16.19 -16.34
C GLN A 28 -5.69 16.84 -16.11
N LEU A 29 -4.85 16.18 -15.31
CA LEU A 29 -3.47 16.62 -15.11
C LEU A 29 -2.70 16.61 -16.44
N PRO A 30 -1.72 17.52 -16.63
CA PRO A 30 -0.89 17.53 -17.82
C PRO A 30 -0.23 16.17 -18.07
N LEU A 31 -0.16 15.75 -19.32
CA LEU A 31 0.55 14.53 -19.70
C LEU A 31 2.03 14.66 -19.34
N SER A 32 2.60 13.59 -18.83
CA SER A 32 4.04 13.54 -18.58
C SER A 32 4.81 13.57 -19.89
N SER A 33 5.78 14.50 -20.01
CA SER A 33 6.60 14.68 -21.20
C SER A 33 7.85 13.78 -21.22
N ASP A 34 8.29 13.31 -20.05
CA ASP A 34 9.47 12.46 -19.85
C ASP A 34 9.13 11.06 -19.30
N GLY A 35 7.84 10.80 -19.05
CA GLY A 35 7.34 9.54 -18.51
C GLY A 35 7.45 9.41 -16.99
N GLN A 36 7.97 10.43 -16.29
CA GLN A 36 7.99 10.45 -14.83
C GLN A 36 6.60 10.69 -14.25
N GLY A 37 6.31 10.03 -13.13
CA GLY A 37 5.12 10.20 -12.31
C GLY A 37 5.20 11.44 -11.42
N LEU A 38 4.20 11.63 -10.55
CA LEU A 38 4.13 12.80 -9.65
C LEU A 38 5.30 12.85 -8.64
N LYS A 39 5.84 11.68 -8.30
CA LYS A 39 7.01 11.54 -7.44
C LYS A 39 8.21 11.19 -8.32
N ARG A 40 9.33 11.88 -8.12
CA ARG A 40 10.57 11.55 -8.83
C ARG A 40 10.97 10.09 -8.56
N GLY A 41 11.48 9.43 -9.59
CA GLY A 41 11.82 8.00 -9.52
C GLY A 41 10.63 7.05 -9.70
N THR A 42 9.39 7.53 -9.88
CA THR A 42 8.26 6.70 -10.32
C THR A 42 7.90 7.00 -11.77
N ARG A 43 7.32 6.03 -12.49
CA ARG A 43 6.82 6.22 -13.86
C ARG A 43 5.31 6.24 -13.91
N VAL A 44 4.78 6.94 -14.90
CA VAL A 44 3.35 6.97 -15.19
C VAL A 44 2.83 5.56 -15.50
N GLY A 45 1.76 5.14 -14.83
CA GLY A 45 1.10 3.86 -15.07
C GLY A 45 1.74 2.67 -14.35
N GLU A 46 2.74 2.86 -13.50
CA GLU A 46 3.36 1.78 -12.72
C GLU A 46 2.80 1.65 -11.29
N GLY A 47 1.91 2.56 -10.87
CA GLY A 47 1.37 2.56 -9.51
C GLY A 47 0.68 1.25 -9.17
N ALA A 48 -0.13 0.71 -10.09
CA ALA A 48 -0.80 -0.57 -9.90
C ALA A 48 0.16 -1.75 -9.60
N ILE A 49 1.30 -1.81 -10.29
CA ILE A 49 2.29 -2.88 -10.07
C ILE A 49 2.94 -2.72 -8.70
N ARG A 50 3.22 -1.47 -8.29
CA ARG A 50 3.80 -1.14 -6.97
C ARG A 50 2.85 -1.49 -5.82
N GLU A 51 1.54 -1.29 -6.01
CA GLU A 51 0.52 -1.71 -5.04
C GLU A 51 0.49 -3.24 -4.85
N VAL A 52 0.64 -4.00 -5.93
CA VAL A 52 0.72 -5.48 -5.87
C VAL A 52 2.02 -5.94 -5.23
N ALA A 53 3.15 -5.32 -5.62
CA ALA A 53 4.45 -5.59 -5.02
C ALA A 53 4.42 -5.33 -3.50
N ALA A 54 3.80 -4.25 -3.05
CA ALA A 54 3.65 -3.94 -1.63
C ALA A 54 2.92 -5.06 -0.88
N TYR A 55 1.79 -5.55 -1.41
CA TYR A 55 1.11 -6.68 -0.79
C TYR A 55 1.98 -7.94 -0.75
N LEU A 56 2.64 -8.28 -1.86
CA LEU A 56 3.48 -9.48 -1.96
C LEU A 56 4.65 -9.45 -0.96
N LEU A 57 5.29 -8.29 -0.81
CA LEU A 57 6.45 -8.08 0.05
C LEU A 57 6.10 -7.84 1.52
N ASP A 58 4.84 -7.56 1.86
CA ASP A 58 4.40 -7.51 3.26
C ASP A 58 4.36 -8.93 3.84
N HIS A 59 5.49 -9.50 4.22
CA HIS A 59 5.55 -10.87 4.72
C HIS A 59 4.94 -10.99 6.12
N PRO A 60 4.21 -12.07 6.45
CA PRO A 60 3.79 -12.31 7.82
C PRO A 60 5.00 -12.58 8.73
N LYS A 61 4.86 -12.34 10.04
CA LYS A 61 5.89 -12.66 11.06
C LYS A 61 6.37 -14.13 11.03
N THR A 62 5.57 -15.02 10.44
CA THR A 62 5.87 -16.46 10.34
C THR A 62 6.78 -16.82 9.17
N GLY A 63 7.19 -15.85 8.34
CA GLY A 63 8.12 -16.05 7.23
C GLY A 63 7.54 -15.60 5.88
N SER A 64 8.17 -16.05 4.79
CA SER A 64 7.80 -15.63 3.43
C SER A 64 6.33 -15.87 3.11
N ARG A 65 5.71 -14.87 2.47
CA ARG A 65 4.31 -14.93 2.03
C ARG A 65 4.04 -16.11 1.09
N SER A 66 5.01 -16.51 0.25
CA SER A 66 4.87 -17.64 -0.66
C SER A 66 4.67 -18.98 0.04
N LEU A 67 5.07 -19.08 1.31
CA LEU A 67 4.98 -20.30 2.12
C LEU A 67 3.87 -20.21 3.19
N SER A 68 3.33 -19.02 3.44
CA SER A 68 2.37 -18.78 4.50
C SER A 68 0.93 -18.83 3.99
N LYS A 69 0.03 -19.36 4.84
CA LYS A 69 -1.42 -19.27 4.63
C LYS A 69 -2.03 -17.99 5.21
N GLN A 70 -1.23 -17.15 5.86
CA GLN A 70 -1.69 -15.91 6.44
C GLN A 70 -1.97 -14.89 5.34
N VAL A 71 -3.20 -14.38 5.32
CA VAL A 71 -3.65 -13.39 4.33
C VAL A 71 -2.99 -12.03 4.58
N MET A 72 -2.98 -11.60 5.84
CA MET A 72 -2.37 -10.33 6.26
C MET A 72 -0.88 -10.54 6.54
N GLY A 73 -0.07 -9.55 6.15
CA GLY A 73 1.35 -9.52 6.45
C GLY A 73 1.65 -8.82 7.78
N PHE A 74 2.91 -8.49 7.97
CA PHE A 74 3.45 -7.81 9.14
C PHE A 74 2.93 -6.38 9.29
N ALA A 75 2.96 -5.58 8.23
CA ALA A 75 2.46 -4.21 8.21
C ALA A 75 0.95 -4.13 8.01
N GLY A 76 0.34 -5.20 7.49
CA GLY A 76 -1.10 -5.27 7.30
C GLY A 76 -1.57 -4.64 5.98
N VAL A 77 -0.73 -4.67 4.94
CA VAL A 77 -1.14 -4.26 3.59
C VAL A 77 -2.31 -5.13 3.15
N PRO A 78 -3.46 -4.56 2.76
CA PRO A 78 -4.60 -5.36 2.33
C PRO A 78 -4.27 -6.17 1.06
N PRO A 79 -4.88 -7.36 0.90
CA PRO A 79 -4.73 -8.17 -0.31
C PRO A 79 -4.93 -7.34 -1.58
N THR A 80 -3.90 -7.32 -2.41
CA THR A 80 -3.88 -6.58 -3.67
C THR A 80 -3.45 -7.50 -4.80
N ALA A 81 -4.19 -7.48 -5.90
CA ALA A 81 -3.88 -8.26 -7.10
C ALA A 81 -4.02 -7.41 -8.37
N MET A 82 -3.25 -7.75 -9.40
CA MET A 82 -3.49 -7.22 -10.75
C MET A 82 -4.75 -7.85 -11.33
N VAL A 83 -5.67 -7.03 -11.84
CA VAL A 83 -6.89 -7.51 -12.49
C VAL A 83 -7.14 -6.77 -13.79
N ARG A 84 -7.89 -7.44 -14.68
CA ARG A 84 -8.53 -6.84 -15.84
C ARG A 84 -10.03 -6.75 -15.57
N SER A 85 -10.57 -5.54 -15.52
CA SER A 85 -11.97 -5.29 -15.18
C SER A 85 -12.71 -4.58 -16.31
N PHE A 86 -13.97 -4.97 -16.53
CA PHE A 86 -14.89 -4.28 -17.42
C PHE A 86 -15.80 -3.40 -16.55
N HIS A 87 -15.74 -2.08 -16.73
CA HIS A 87 -16.57 -1.17 -15.97
C HIS A 87 -17.58 -0.48 -16.89
N ASN A 88 -18.87 -0.80 -16.73
CA ASN A 88 -19.96 -0.27 -17.57
C ASN A 88 -20.19 1.25 -17.40
N SER A 89 -19.54 1.93 -16.45
CA SER A 89 -19.70 3.37 -16.23
C SER A 89 -18.63 4.24 -16.93
N CYS A 90 -17.63 3.65 -17.59
CA CYS A 90 -16.61 4.40 -18.32
C CYS A 90 -16.98 4.44 -19.80
N CYS A 91 -16.76 5.59 -20.46
CA CYS A 91 -17.21 5.88 -21.83
C CYS A 91 -16.58 4.99 -22.92
N THR A 92 -15.68 4.09 -22.55
CA THR A 92 -14.97 3.14 -23.42
C THR A 92 -15.37 1.71 -23.05
N LYS A 93 -15.79 0.90 -24.02
CA LYS A 93 -16.14 -0.53 -23.83
C LYS A 93 -14.92 -1.43 -23.53
N ASP A 94 -13.76 -0.85 -23.32
CA ASP A 94 -12.50 -1.56 -23.21
C ASP A 94 -12.22 -1.95 -21.75
N ALA A 95 -11.70 -3.17 -21.58
CA ALA A 95 -11.31 -3.67 -20.28
C ALA A 95 -10.09 -2.90 -19.77
N LYS A 96 -10.18 -2.37 -18.55
CA LYS A 96 -9.08 -1.67 -17.89
C LYS A 96 -8.24 -2.64 -17.09
N VAL A 97 -6.92 -2.42 -17.09
CA VAL A 97 -5.97 -3.16 -16.26
C VAL A 97 -5.55 -2.27 -15.11
N GLY A 98 -5.49 -2.83 -13.90
CA GLY A 98 -5.18 -2.07 -12.70
C GLY A 98 -5.03 -2.95 -11.47
N SER A 99 -4.68 -2.31 -10.35
CA SER A 99 -4.62 -3.00 -9.06
C SER A 99 -6.02 -3.07 -8.45
N LEU A 100 -6.32 -4.22 -7.85
CA LEU A 100 -7.53 -4.43 -7.06
C LEU A 100 -7.14 -4.78 -5.64
N GLN A 101 -7.35 -3.84 -4.74
CA GLN A 101 -7.08 -3.99 -3.33
C GLN A 101 -8.37 -4.30 -2.57
N MET A 102 -8.34 -5.26 -1.65
CA MET A 102 -9.46 -5.59 -0.79
C MET A 102 -9.84 -4.37 0.07
N PHE A 103 -11.13 -4.05 0.10
CA PHE A 103 -11.62 -2.96 0.95
C PHE A 103 -11.63 -3.42 2.40
N MET A 104 -10.94 -2.68 3.26
CA MET A 104 -10.92 -2.95 4.68
C MET A 104 -11.91 -2.04 5.40
N LYS A 105 -12.82 -2.63 6.17
CA LYS A 105 -13.68 -1.86 7.08
C LYS A 105 -12.80 -1.11 8.07
N ASN A 106 -12.96 0.20 8.12
CA ASN A 106 -12.13 1.12 8.88
C ASN A 106 -12.99 2.19 9.58
N ASN A 107 -12.34 3.02 10.39
CA ASN A 107 -12.92 4.07 11.21
C ASN A 107 -12.38 5.47 10.85
N GLY A 108 -11.89 5.66 9.62
CA GLY A 108 -11.28 6.91 9.14
C GLY A 108 -9.76 6.82 9.02
N SER A 109 -9.16 7.87 8.47
CA SER A 109 -7.71 7.99 8.33
C SER A 109 -7.06 8.46 9.63
N CYS A 110 -5.74 8.34 9.71
CA CYS A 110 -4.97 8.88 10.84
C CYS A 110 -4.93 10.41 10.87
N GLU A 111 -5.38 11.13 9.83
CA GLU A 111 -5.44 12.61 9.83
C GLU A 111 -6.46 13.14 10.84
N ASP A 112 -7.51 12.36 11.11
CA ASP A 112 -8.60 12.74 12.01
C ASP A 112 -8.32 12.38 13.48
N ILE A 113 -7.18 11.72 13.78
CA ILE A 113 -6.88 11.15 15.10
C ILE A 113 -5.50 11.61 15.57
N GLY A 114 -5.43 12.12 16.80
CA GLY A 114 -4.15 12.52 17.40
C GLY A 114 -3.18 11.33 17.49
N PRO A 115 -1.91 11.48 17.06
CA PRO A 115 -0.99 10.35 16.90
C PRO A 115 -0.68 9.60 18.19
N GLY A 116 -0.81 10.25 19.35
CA GLY A 116 -0.66 9.59 20.66
C GLY A 116 -1.65 8.45 20.94
N ALA A 117 -2.74 8.33 20.16
CA ALA A 117 -3.73 7.26 20.31
C ALA A 117 -3.34 5.96 19.60
N PHE A 118 -2.32 5.97 18.74
CA PHE A 118 -1.94 4.80 17.94
C PHE A 118 -1.07 3.82 18.74
N PRO A 119 -1.28 2.50 18.64
CA PRO A 119 -0.41 1.52 19.27
C PRO A 119 1.02 1.60 18.71
N VAL A 120 2.02 1.50 19.59
CA VAL A 120 3.44 1.54 19.21
C VAL A 120 3.76 0.46 18.18
N GLU A 121 3.31 -0.77 18.42
CA GLU A 121 3.57 -1.90 17.53
C GLU A 121 3.03 -1.66 16.12
N GLU A 122 1.81 -1.13 15.98
CA GLU A 122 1.20 -0.86 14.67
C GLU A 122 2.00 0.20 13.88
N VAL A 123 2.45 1.27 14.56
CA VAL A 123 3.28 2.30 13.92
C VAL A 123 4.64 1.73 13.53
N HIS A 124 5.25 0.90 14.37
CA HIS A 124 6.53 0.26 14.07
C HIS A 124 6.43 -0.74 12.92
N ASN A 125 5.32 -1.46 12.81
CA ASN A 125 5.12 -2.41 11.71
C ASN A 125 5.08 -1.67 10.36
N ILE A 126 4.32 -0.56 10.31
CA ILE A 126 4.26 0.31 9.12
C ILE A 126 5.62 0.95 8.85
N SER A 127 6.34 1.42 9.87
CA SER A 127 7.61 2.12 9.66
C SER A 127 8.69 1.22 9.05
N VAL A 128 8.84 0.00 9.56
CA VAL A 128 9.77 -0.99 8.99
C VAL A 128 9.42 -1.27 7.53
N PHE A 129 8.14 -1.44 7.22
CA PHE A 129 7.70 -1.72 5.86
C PHE A 129 7.92 -0.53 4.93
N ASP A 130 7.54 0.68 5.31
CA ASP A 130 7.72 1.88 4.50
C ASP A 130 9.21 2.20 4.26
N ILE A 131 10.08 1.99 5.24
CA ILE A 131 11.54 2.13 5.09
C ILE A 131 12.05 1.11 4.06
N ARG A 132 11.69 -0.17 4.20
CA ARG A 132 12.10 -1.22 3.25
C ARG A 132 11.64 -0.93 1.83
N MET A 133 10.44 -0.36 1.69
CA MET A 133 9.83 -0.04 0.40
C MET A 133 10.25 1.33 -0.13
N ALA A 134 11.04 2.12 0.60
CA ALA A 134 11.36 3.51 0.29
C ALA A 134 10.12 4.31 -0.15
N ASN A 135 9.05 4.27 0.65
CA ASN A 135 7.78 4.89 0.31
C ASN A 135 7.89 6.43 0.24
N ALA A 136 7.64 7.00 -0.94
CA ALA A 136 7.78 8.44 -1.18
C ALA A 136 6.53 9.27 -0.80
N ASP A 137 5.47 8.63 -0.30
CA ASP A 137 4.19 9.30 -0.06
C ASP A 137 3.41 8.77 1.15
N ARG A 138 4.10 8.37 2.23
CA ARG A 138 3.41 7.99 3.47
C ARG A 138 3.01 9.23 4.28
N HIS A 139 1.84 9.76 3.99
CA HIS A 139 1.13 10.71 4.86
C HIS A 139 0.05 10.01 5.72
N ALA A 140 -0.47 10.71 6.73
CA ALA A 140 -1.49 10.17 7.65
C ALA A 140 -2.80 9.75 6.94
N GLY A 141 -3.14 10.39 5.82
CA GLY A 141 -4.28 10.01 4.98
C GLY A 141 -4.14 8.60 4.36
N ASN A 142 -2.89 8.13 4.19
CA ASN A 142 -2.59 6.81 3.64
C ASN A 142 -2.50 5.72 4.73
N ILE A 143 -2.86 6.04 5.97
CA ILE A 143 -2.95 5.07 7.07
C ILE A 143 -4.37 5.15 7.61
N LEU A 144 -5.12 4.06 7.48
CA LEU A 144 -6.46 3.97 8.05
C LEU A 144 -6.40 3.37 9.45
N THR A 145 -7.40 3.70 10.26
CA THR A 145 -7.59 3.06 11.56
C THR A 145 -8.72 2.05 11.51
N GLY A 146 -8.55 0.92 12.19
CA GLY A 146 -9.60 -0.08 12.39
C GLY A 146 -9.77 -0.41 13.86
N LYS A 147 -10.91 -1.03 14.20
CA LYS A 147 -11.19 -1.54 15.55
C LYS A 147 -11.35 -3.06 15.53
N GLY A 148 -10.50 -3.74 16.27
CA GLY A 148 -10.58 -5.18 16.51
C GLY A 148 -11.83 -5.54 17.30
N LYS A 149 -12.17 -6.84 17.35
CA LYS A 149 -13.31 -7.33 18.15
C LYS A 149 -13.12 -7.08 19.65
N ASP A 150 -11.89 -6.97 20.09
CA ASP A 150 -11.48 -6.62 21.46
C ASP A 150 -11.43 -5.10 21.72
N GLY A 151 -11.83 -4.29 20.73
CA GLY A 151 -11.81 -2.83 20.82
C GLY A 151 -10.44 -2.19 20.60
N LYS A 152 -9.38 -2.99 20.41
CA LYS A 152 -8.04 -2.47 20.13
C LYS A 152 -8.00 -1.81 18.77
N THR A 153 -7.33 -0.66 18.70
CA THR A 153 -7.04 -0.01 17.42
C THR A 153 -5.98 -0.83 16.68
N PHE A 154 -6.14 -1.01 15.38
CA PHE A 154 -5.09 -1.45 14.47
C PHE A 154 -4.98 -0.47 13.32
N LEU A 155 -3.85 -0.46 12.63
CA LEU A 155 -3.60 0.43 11.49
C LEU A 155 -3.61 -0.38 10.19
N ILE A 156 -3.99 0.28 9.10
CA ILE A 156 -4.10 -0.33 7.77
C ILE A 156 -3.37 0.59 6.79
N PRO A 157 -2.13 0.26 6.40
CA PRO A 157 -1.43 1.02 5.37
C PRO A 157 -2.10 0.75 4.02
N ILE A 158 -2.43 1.82 3.30
CA ILE A 158 -2.97 1.77 1.94
C ILE A 158 -2.13 2.66 1.03
N ASP A 159 -2.44 2.66 -0.26
CA ASP A 159 -1.85 3.57 -1.24
C ASP A 159 -0.32 3.51 -1.36
N HIS A 160 0.18 2.40 -1.91
CA HIS A 160 1.61 2.15 -2.10
C HIS A 160 2.08 2.45 -3.53
N GLY A 161 1.30 3.20 -4.32
CA GLY A 161 1.64 3.53 -5.71
C GLY A 161 2.96 4.27 -5.90
N TYR A 162 3.51 4.87 -4.84
CA TYR A 162 4.77 5.61 -4.84
C TYR A 162 5.89 4.95 -4.02
N CYS A 163 5.86 3.63 -3.85
CA CYS A 163 6.95 2.88 -3.25
C CYS A 163 7.90 2.28 -4.32
N LEU A 164 9.10 1.83 -3.91
CA LEU A 164 10.14 1.22 -4.74
C LEU A 164 10.60 2.09 -5.94
N PRO A 165 10.96 3.37 -5.73
CA PRO A 165 11.35 4.24 -6.83
C PRO A 165 12.62 3.72 -7.54
N GLU A 166 12.74 3.96 -8.86
CA GLU A 166 13.91 3.56 -9.64
C GLU A 166 15.18 4.31 -9.21
N ASN A 167 15.00 5.57 -8.80
CA ASN A 167 16.05 6.42 -8.25
C ASN A 167 15.66 6.77 -6.82
N PHE A 168 16.59 6.61 -5.89
CA PHE A 168 16.35 6.98 -4.50
C PHE A 168 16.19 8.51 -4.39
N GLU A 169 15.06 8.93 -3.85
CA GLU A 169 14.65 10.32 -3.66
C GLU A 169 14.10 10.50 -2.24
N ASP A 170 13.79 11.74 -1.86
CA ASP A 170 13.28 12.06 -0.53
C ASP A 170 11.99 11.27 -0.22
N CYS A 171 12.08 10.39 0.77
CA CYS A 171 10.93 9.66 1.30
C CYS A 171 10.09 10.58 2.21
N THR A 172 8.77 10.43 2.15
CA THR A 172 7.86 11.16 3.05
C THR A 172 7.30 10.18 4.06
N PHE A 173 7.67 10.35 5.34
CA PHE A 173 7.20 9.51 6.44
C PHE A 173 6.56 10.36 7.53
N GLU A 174 5.24 10.48 7.50
CA GLU A 174 4.48 11.24 8.52
C GLU A 174 4.64 10.63 9.93
N TRP A 175 4.73 9.30 10.01
CA TRP A 175 4.91 8.59 11.28
C TRP A 175 6.23 8.93 11.98
N LEU A 176 7.22 9.50 11.29
CA LEU A 176 8.49 9.91 11.87
C LEU A 176 8.30 10.97 12.97
N TYR A 177 7.23 11.77 12.85
CA TYR A 177 6.91 12.84 13.80
C TYR A 177 6.04 12.37 14.97
N TRP A 178 5.60 11.11 14.97
CA TRP A 178 4.72 10.57 16.00
C TRP A 178 5.52 10.11 17.23
N PRO A 179 4.96 10.16 18.44
CA PRO A 179 5.66 9.73 19.66
C PRO A 179 6.22 8.30 19.60
N GLN A 180 5.54 7.41 18.90
CA GLN A 180 5.89 5.99 18.73
C GLN A 180 7.23 5.81 18.00
N ALA A 181 7.57 6.71 17.08
CA ALA A 181 8.86 6.67 16.36
C ALA A 181 10.08 6.93 17.27
N LYS A 182 9.86 7.49 18.46
CA LYS A 182 10.91 7.70 19.47
C LYS A 182 11.11 6.49 20.40
N VAL A 183 10.25 5.47 20.27
CA VAL A 183 10.35 4.23 21.03
C VAL A 183 11.23 3.23 20.25
N PRO A 184 12.22 2.58 20.89
CA PRO A 184 13.01 1.54 20.24
C PRO A 184 12.15 0.39 19.72
N PHE A 185 12.54 -0.22 18.61
CA PHE A 185 11.91 -1.45 18.12
C PHE A 185 12.03 -2.57 19.15
N SER A 186 10.96 -3.36 19.27
CA SER A 186 10.96 -4.55 20.13
C SER A 186 11.80 -5.68 19.53
N GLU A 187 12.20 -6.63 20.37
CA GLU A 187 12.93 -7.83 19.93
C GLU A 187 12.16 -8.60 18.84
N ASP A 188 10.83 -8.68 18.94
CA ASP A 188 9.99 -9.33 17.92
C ASP A 188 10.09 -8.63 16.56
N ILE A 189 10.19 -7.30 16.54
CA ILE A 189 10.35 -6.53 15.30
C ILE A 189 11.77 -6.69 14.74
N LEU A 190 12.78 -6.68 15.60
CA LEU A 190 14.16 -6.93 15.19
C LEU A 190 14.31 -8.34 14.59
N ASN A 191 13.68 -9.34 15.20
CA ASN A 191 13.63 -10.70 14.67
C ASN A 191 12.92 -10.78 13.32
N TYR A 192 11.82 -10.04 13.15
CA TYR A 192 11.16 -9.94 11.84
C TYR A 192 12.10 -9.33 10.80
N VAL A 193 12.75 -8.20 11.09
CA VAL A 193 13.70 -7.55 10.18
C VAL A 193 14.85 -8.49 9.80
N ASN A 194 15.42 -9.20 10.76
CA ASN A 194 16.50 -10.17 10.54
C ASN A 194 16.06 -11.39 9.72
N SER A 195 14.76 -11.67 9.63
CA SER A 195 14.22 -12.80 8.87
C SER A 195 13.98 -12.48 7.38
N LEU A 196 14.07 -11.20 6.99
CA LEU A 196 13.83 -10.76 5.62
C LEU A 196 15.02 -11.12 4.72
N ASP A 197 14.73 -11.51 3.48
CA ASP A 197 15.72 -11.92 2.48
C ASP A 197 15.44 -11.21 1.14
N ALA A 198 16.32 -10.26 0.80
CA ALA A 198 16.16 -9.43 -0.39
C ALA A 198 16.24 -10.24 -1.70
N GLU A 199 17.02 -11.32 -1.76
CA GLU A 199 17.13 -12.14 -2.97
C GLU A 199 15.85 -12.96 -3.19
N GLN A 200 15.25 -13.45 -2.11
CA GLN A 200 13.93 -14.08 -2.17
C GLN A 200 12.84 -13.09 -2.58
N ASP A 201 12.89 -11.86 -2.08
CA ASP A 201 11.97 -10.78 -2.46
C ASP A 201 12.06 -10.48 -3.96
N ILE A 202 13.27 -10.31 -4.49
CA ILE A 202 13.52 -10.07 -5.92
C ILE A 202 13.00 -11.24 -6.75
N ALA A 203 13.26 -12.47 -6.33
CA ALA A 203 12.75 -13.66 -7.02
C ALA A 203 11.21 -13.71 -7.02
N LEU A 204 10.58 -13.37 -5.90
CA LEU A 204 9.13 -13.30 -5.78
C LEU A 204 8.53 -12.26 -6.73
N LEU A 205 9.11 -11.06 -6.80
CA LEU A 205 8.65 -10.01 -7.69
C LEU A 205 8.80 -10.41 -9.17
N ARG A 206 9.93 -11.02 -9.56
CA ARG A 206 10.16 -11.52 -10.94
C ARG A 206 9.14 -12.56 -11.40
N LEU A 207 8.52 -13.29 -10.47
CA LEU A 207 7.49 -14.29 -10.79
C LEU A 207 6.08 -13.68 -10.93
N ASN A 208 5.89 -12.43 -10.49
CA ASN A 208 4.58 -11.78 -10.39
C ASN A 208 4.50 -10.42 -11.11
N GLY A 209 5.54 -10.06 -11.86
CA GLY A 209 5.67 -8.81 -12.64
C GLY A 209 5.95 -9.08 -14.10
#